data_AF-A0A7V1U6X3-F1
#
_entry.id   AF-A0A7V1U6X3-F1
#
_cell.length_a   1.000
_cell.length_b   1.000
_cell.length_c   1.000
_cell.angle_alpha   90.00
_cell.angle_beta   90.00
_cell.angle_gamma   90.00
#
_symmetry.space_group_name_H-M   'P 1'
#
loop_
_entity.id
_entity.type
_entity.pdbx_description
1 polymer ?
#
loop_
_entity_poly.entity_id
_entity_poly.type
_entity_poly.pdbx_seq_one_letter_code
_entity_poly.pdbx_strand_id
1 'polypeptide(L)'
;YDPEAARALLDEAGYVDTDGDGVREDPRSGRPLSLLMPASDETTGAVDAGRLIVGYLKEIGIEVRLQPASDAKMNDYWTTGDFDMYIWYWSGDPDPDYQLWVFTSGQCGSWSDGCWSDPTYDRLYEQQRSTFDREERREIVFDMQRYVYEQLPGIVLAYPNSLAAYRNDRFTGWKPVPAGDGYLIGGYNYNSLLTLRPVEGAARRSSPGLPPWAWAAGIVVAAGAVALVAMRGRRSARDDA
;
A
#
# COMPACT_ATOMS: atom_id res chain seq x y z
N TYR A 1 2.63 -23.29 7.80
CA TYR A 1 2.85 -22.88 9.20
C TYR A 1 3.25 -24.12 9.96
N ASP A 2 4.50 -24.16 10.42
CA ASP A 2 5.10 -25.32 11.11
C ASP A 2 6.12 -24.82 12.16
N PRO A 3 5.68 -24.57 13.40
CA PRO A 3 6.55 -24.07 14.46
C PRO A 3 7.65 -25.06 14.87
N GLU A 4 7.43 -26.37 14.71
CA GLU A 4 8.45 -27.38 15.06
C GLU A 4 9.60 -27.37 14.06
N ALA A 5 9.28 -27.33 12.76
CA ALA A 5 10.29 -27.17 11.72
C ALA A 5 11.07 -25.86 11.89
N ALA A 6 10.39 -24.76 12.25
CA ALA A 6 11.04 -23.49 12.50
C ALA A 6 12.00 -23.55 13.71
N ARG A 7 11.60 -24.20 14.81
CA ARG A 7 12.50 -24.44 15.96
C ARG A 7 13.74 -25.24 15.56
N ALA A 8 13.56 -26.32 14.81
CA ALA A 8 14.67 -27.16 14.37
C ALA A 8 15.67 -26.40 13.49
N LEU A 9 15.18 -25.55 12.58
CA LEU A 9 16.03 -24.70 11.74
C LEU A 9 16.80 -23.66 12.57
N LEU A 10 16.17 -23.05 13.58
CA LEU A 10 16.84 -22.11 14.48
C LEU A 10 17.91 -22.80 15.32
N ASP A 11 17.62 -24.00 15.85
CA ASP A 11 18.58 -24.81 16.61
C ASP A 11 19.78 -25.20 15.74
N GLU A 12 19.55 -25.66 14.50
CA GLU A 12 20.60 -26.01 13.53
C GLU A 12 21.47 -24.80 13.18
N ALA A 13 20.86 -23.62 13.06
CA ALA A 13 21.56 -22.36 12.82
C ALA A 13 22.27 -21.79 14.07
N GLY A 14 22.12 -22.42 15.24
CA GLY A 14 22.77 -22.04 16.49
C GLY A 14 22.07 -20.92 17.28
N TYR A 15 20.87 -20.53 16.89
CA TYR A 15 20.03 -19.62 17.67
C TYR A 15 19.36 -20.41 18.77
N VAL A 16 19.90 -20.38 19.98
CA VAL A 16 19.38 -21.12 21.15
C VAL A 16 19.15 -20.14 22.28
N ASP A 17 18.15 -20.39 23.13
CA ASP A 17 17.90 -19.65 24.37
C ASP A 17 18.93 -20.09 25.44
N THR A 18 19.91 -19.25 25.75
CA THR A 18 21.03 -19.59 26.64
C THR A 18 20.81 -19.19 28.09
N ASP A 19 19.90 -18.25 28.37
CA ASP A 19 19.64 -17.74 29.72
C ASP A 19 18.25 -18.13 30.28
N GLY A 20 17.40 -18.75 29.46
CA GLY A 20 16.11 -19.29 29.84
C GLY A 20 14.99 -18.25 29.93
N ASP A 21 15.17 -17.06 29.34
CA ASP A 21 14.16 -16.00 29.33
C ASP A 21 13.05 -16.20 28.28
N GLY A 22 13.21 -17.21 27.41
CA GLY A 22 12.28 -17.55 26.33
C GLY A 22 12.57 -16.86 25.00
N VAL A 23 13.66 -16.09 24.89
CA VAL A 23 14.14 -15.44 23.66
C VAL A 23 15.50 -16.04 23.29
N ARG A 24 15.63 -16.49 22.05
CA ARG A 24 16.89 -17.05 21.52
C ARG A 24 17.92 -15.94 21.30
N GLU A 25 19.19 -16.27 21.43
CA GLU A 25 20.29 -15.34 21.21
C GLU A 25 20.93 -15.54 19.83
N ASP A 26 21.39 -14.46 19.22
CA ASP A 26 22.19 -14.51 17.99
C ASP A 26 23.55 -15.14 18.28
N PRO A 27 23.92 -16.28 17.66
CA PRO A 27 25.17 -16.99 17.95
C PRO A 27 26.42 -16.15 17.63
N ARG A 28 26.30 -15.11 16.81
CA ARG A 28 27.42 -14.23 16.47
C ARG A 28 27.63 -13.11 17.48
N SER A 29 26.55 -12.49 17.94
CA SER A 29 26.63 -11.33 18.83
C SER A 29 26.36 -11.65 20.31
N GLY A 30 25.76 -12.80 20.60
CA GLY A 30 25.30 -13.19 21.95
C GLY A 30 24.18 -12.31 22.49
N ARG A 31 23.51 -11.52 21.64
CA ARG A 31 22.40 -10.65 22.02
C ARG A 31 21.06 -11.34 21.77
N PRO A 32 20.01 -10.99 22.52
CA PRO A 32 18.66 -11.48 22.24
C PRO A 32 18.24 -11.20 20.80
N LEU A 33 17.61 -12.19 20.16
CA LEU A 33 17.02 -12.08 18.83
C LEU A 33 15.71 -11.27 18.93
N SER A 34 15.88 -9.94 18.93
CA SER A 34 14.83 -8.94 19.03
C SER A 34 14.78 -8.10 17.77
N LEU A 35 13.66 -8.19 17.04
CA LEU A 35 13.47 -7.53 15.74
C LEU A 35 12.50 -6.35 15.88
N LEU A 36 12.85 -5.19 15.37
CA LEU A 36 11.94 -4.05 15.21
C LEU A 36 11.08 -4.24 13.95
N MET A 37 9.76 -4.16 14.13
CA MET A 37 8.79 -4.29 13.04
C MET A 37 7.85 -3.07 12.95
N PRO A 38 8.18 -2.05 12.15
CA PRO A 38 7.22 -1.02 11.81
C PRO A 38 6.05 -1.58 10.98
N ALA A 39 4.85 -1.10 11.24
CA ALA A 39 3.65 -1.43 10.46
C ALA A 39 2.79 -0.19 10.24
N SER A 40 2.35 0.02 8.99
CA SER A 40 1.46 1.13 8.65
C SER A 40 0.13 1.01 9.42
N ASP A 41 -0.26 2.08 10.13
CA ASP A 41 -1.57 2.18 10.77
C ASP A 41 -2.67 2.72 9.84
N GLU A 42 -2.29 3.19 8.66
CA GLU A 42 -3.17 3.62 7.58
C GLU A 42 -3.54 2.45 6.64
N THR A 43 -2.65 1.47 6.52
CA THR A 43 -2.90 0.23 5.76
C THR A 43 -3.80 -0.71 6.54
N THR A 44 -4.98 -0.96 6.00
CA THR A 44 -5.97 -1.85 6.64
C THR A 44 -5.39 -3.24 6.88
N GLY A 45 -5.41 -3.68 8.14
CA GLY A 45 -4.97 -5.02 8.56
C GLY A 45 -3.47 -5.18 8.82
N ALA A 46 -2.62 -4.20 8.50
CA ALA A 46 -1.17 -4.33 8.69
C ALA A 46 -0.78 -4.46 10.17
N VAL A 47 -1.34 -3.63 11.06
CA VAL A 47 -1.10 -3.72 12.51
C VAL A 47 -1.63 -5.04 13.10
N ASP A 48 -2.77 -5.52 12.63
CA ASP A 48 -3.36 -6.78 13.11
C ASP A 48 -2.54 -7.99 12.65
N ALA A 49 -2.09 -8.00 11.40
CA ALA A 49 -1.12 -8.99 10.91
C ALA A 49 0.18 -8.95 11.74
N GLY A 50 0.68 -7.75 12.05
CA GLY A 50 1.84 -7.57 12.91
C GLY A 50 1.66 -8.18 14.30
N ARG A 51 0.49 -8.02 14.94
CA ARG A 51 0.20 -8.64 16.24
C ARG A 51 0.22 -10.17 16.17
N LEU A 52 -0.32 -10.75 15.09
CA LEU A 52 -0.28 -12.19 14.87
C LEU A 52 1.16 -12.69 14.69
N ILE A 53 1.96 -11.98 13.90
CA ILE A 53 3.39 -12.28 13.67
C ILE A 53 4.17 -12.24 14.99
N VAL A 54 3.96 -11.22 15.84
CA VAL A 54 4.57 -11.17 17.18
C VAL A 54 4.23 -12.43 17.99
N GLY A 55 2.96 -12.87 17.96
CA GLY A 55 2.54 -14.09 18.64
C GLY A 55 3.24 -15.34 18.11
N TYR A 56 3.22 -15.54 16.80
CA TYR A 56 3.80 -16.73 16.16
C TYR A 56 5.32 -16.80 16.30
N LEU A 57 6.02 -15.67 16.20
CA LEU A 57 7.48 -15.63 16.34
C LEU A 57 7.92 -15.81 17.80
N LYS A 58 7.12 -15.32 18.76
CA LYS A 58 7.36 -15.60 20.18
C LYS A 58 7.31 -17.09 20.51
N GLU A 59 6.42 -17.87 19.89
CA GLU A 59 6.32 -19.31 20.12
C GLU A 59 7.57 -20.11 19.74
N ILE A 60 8.44 -19.51 18.91
CA ILE A 60 9.72 -20.10 18.49
C ILE A 60 10.91 -19.33 19.06
N GLY A 61 10.71 -18.46 20.05
CA GLY A 61 11.77 -17.75 20.76
C GLY A 61 12.36 -16.56 20.00
N ILE A 62 11.57 -15.92 19.14
CA ILE A 62 11.97 -14.67 18.47
C ILE A 62 11.14 -13.52 19.05
N GLU A 63 11.81 -12.53 19.63
CA GLU A 63 11.13 -11.31 20.07
C GLU A 63 10.90 -10.37 18.89
N VAL A 64 9.69 -9.84 18.78
CA VAL A 64 9.35 -8.81 17.79
C VAL A 64 8.72 -7.60 18.48
N ARG A 65 9.33 -6.44 18.28
CA ARG A 65 8.85 -5.14 18.74
C ARG A 65 8.03 -4.48 17.63
N LEU A 66 6.72 -4.72 17.66
CA LEU A 66 5.78 -4.09 16.73
C LEU A 66 5.66 -2.58 16.99
N GLN A 67 5.83 -1.77 15.94
CA GLN A 67 5.78 -0.31 15.99
C GLN A 67 4.76 0.22 14.96
N PRO A 68 3.50 0.42 15.35
CA PRO A 68 2.53 1.10 14.49
C PRO A 68 3.00 2.52 14.14
N ALA A 69 2.90 2.92 12.88
CA ALA A 69 3.36 4.21 12.39
C ALA A 69 2.53 4.68 11.17
N SER A 70 2.45 6.00 10.97
CA SER A 70 1.86 6.58 9.76
C SER A 70 2.68 6.26 8.51
N ASP A 71 2.09 6.37 7.32
CA ASP A 71 2.78 6.06 6.06
C ASP A 71 4.01 6.96 5.83
N ALA A 72 3.91 8.24 6.21
CA ALA A 72 5.06 9.15 6.19
C ALA A 72 6.20 8.65 7.07
N LYS A 73 5.88 8.13 8.26
CA LYS A 73 6.89 7.62 9.18
C LYS A 73 7.46 6.27 8.73
N MET A 74 6.64 5.43 8.10
CA MET A 74 7.11 4.22 7.43
C MET A 74 8.11 4.53 6.32
N ASN A 75 7.89 5.59 5.54
CA ASN A 75 8.85 6.06 4.54
C ASN A 75 10.19 6.50 5.16
N ASP A 76 10.16 7.15 6.33
CA ASP A 76 11.39 7.46 7.07
C ASP A 76 12.14 6.19 7.46
N TYR A 77 11.45 5.18 8.02
CA TYR A 77 12.06 3.90 8.38
C TYR A 77 12.70 3.23 7.14
N TRP A 78 11.97 3.18 6.03
CA TRP A 78 12.47 2.62 4.77
C TRP A 78 13.70 3.37 4.26
N THR A 79 13.66 4.72 4.24
CA THR A 79 14.76 5.55 3.73
C THR A 79 16.02 5.46 4.60
N THR A 80 15.85 5.30 5.92
CA THR A 80 16.97 5.21 6.87
C THR A 80 17.50 3.79 7.05
N GLY A 81 16.68 2.77 6.77
CA GLY A 81 16.99 1.38 7.11
C GLY A 81 16.83 1.07 8.60
N ASP A 82 16.14 1.92 9.38
CA ASP A 82 15.97 1.77 10.83
C ASP A 82 14.87 0.75 11.20
N PHE A 83 14.97 -0.47 10.67
CA PHE A 83 14.06 -1.59 10.93
C PHE A 83 14.76 -2.94 10.67
N ASP A 84 14.24 -4.02 11.26
CA ASP A 84 14.70 -5.37 10.96
C ASP A 84 13.73 -6.11 10.03
N MET A 85 12.44 -5.80 10.18
CA MET A 85 11.35 -6.25 9.33
C MET A 85 10.30 -5.14 9.27
N TYR A 86 9.38 -5.20 8.31
CA TYR A 86 8.25 -4.29 8.26
C TYR A 86 7.11 -4.90 7.46
N ILE A 87 5.92 -4.34 7.63
CA ILE A 87 4.73 -4.74 6.88
C ILE A 87 4.33 -3.58 5.99
N TRP A 88 4.39 -3.82 4.68
CA TRP A 88 3.93 -2.90 3.66
C TRP A 88 2.94 -3.58 2.71
N TYR A 89 2.24 -2.75 1.94
CA TYR A 89 1.27 -3.22 0.96
C TYR A 89 1.55 -2.60 -0.41
N TRP A 90 1.41 -3.46 -1.43
CA TRP A 90 1.49 -3.12 -2.83
C TRP A 90 0.25 -3.64 -3.53
N SER A 91 -0.33 -2.85 -4.43
CA SER A 91 -1.23 -3.42 -5.43
C SER A 91 -0.41 -4.12 -6.51
N GLY A 92 -0.88 -5.26 -6.99
CA GLY A 92 -0.33 -5.87 -8.21
C GLY A 92 -0.85 -5.19 -9.47
N ASP A 93 -0.29 -5.54 -10.62
CA ASP A 93 -0.81 -5.31 -11.97
C ASP A 93 -1.33 -6.62 -12.61
N PRO A 94 -2.22 -6.57 -13.63
CA PRO A 94 -2.68 -7.75 -14.35
C PRO A 94 -1.54 -8.45 -15.10
N ASP A 95 -0.55 -7.67 -15.54
CA ASP A 95 0.73 -8.19 -15.99
C ASP A 95 1.72 -8.15 -14.81
N PRO A 96 2.48 -9.23 -14.54
CA PRO A 96 3.34 -9.31 -13.37
C PRO A 96 4.65 -8.51 -13.49
N ASP A 97 4.90 -7.80 -14.61
CA ASP A 97 6.18 -7.09 -14.84
C ASP A 97 6.53 -6.15 -13.69
N TYR A 98 5.59 -5.35 -13.19
CA TYR A 98 5.83 -4.44 -12.07
C TYR A 98 6.24 -5.19 -10.79
N GLN A 99 5.49 -6.23 -10.40
CA GLN A 99 5.78 -7.02 -9.20
C GLN A 99 7.08 -7.82 -9.30
N LEU A 100 7.52 -8.16 -10.51
CA LEU A 100 8.83 -8.80 -10.71
C LEU A 100 9.96 -7.77 -10.70
N TRP A 101 9.71 -6.59 -11.26
CA TRP A 101 10.67 -5.50 -11.36
C TRP A 101 11.12 -4.95 -10.00
N VAL A 102 10.21 -4.86 -9.02
CA VAL A 102 10.54 -4.33 -7.67
C VAL A 102 11.64 -5.13 -6.97
N PHE A 103 11.83 -6.41 -7.31
CA PHE A 103 12.89 -7.26 -6.76
C PHE A 103 14.22 -7.16 -7.52
N THR A 104 14.29 -6.40 -8.62
CA THR A 104 15.56 -6.23 -9.34
C THR A 104 16.52 -5.33 -8.56
N SER A 105 17.82 -5.59 -8.68
CA SER A 105 18.86 -4.87 -7.91
C SER A 105 18.80 -3.36 -8.15
N GLY A 106 18.42 -2.94 -9.37
CA GLY A 106 18.29 -1.53 -9.74
C GLY A 106 17.17 -0.79 -9.03
N GLN A 107 16.31 -1.48 -8.26
CA GLN A 107 15.24 -0.89 -7.48
C GLN A 107 15.61 -0.63 -6.02
N CYS A 108 16.80 -1.01 -5.56
CA CYS A 108 17.26 -0.62 -4.23
C CYS A 108 17.26 0.91 -4.07
N GLY A 109 16.64 1.39 -2.98
CA GLY A 109 16.45 2.83 -2.73
C GLY A 109 15.38 3.48 -3.60
N SER A 110 14.58 2.70 -4.34
CA SER A 110 13.41 3.17 -5.09
C SER A 110 12.17 2.34 -4.76
N TRP A 111 11.98 1.21 -5.45
CA TRP A 111 10.80 0.35 -5.25
C TRP A 111 11.15 -1.00 -4.61
N SER A 112 12.43 -1.30 -4.40
CA SER A 112 12.82 -2.50 -3.66
C SER A 112 12.75 -2.21 -2.18
N ASP A 113 11.90 -2.98 -1.52
CA ASP A 113 11.64 -2.92 -0.10
C ASP A 113 12.88 -3.27 0.74
N GLY A 114 13.43 -4.46 0.51
CA GLY A 114 14.57 -4.98 1.27
C GLY A 114 15.94 -4.70 0.64
N CYS A 115 16.01 -3.93 -0.46
CA CYS A 115 17.25 -3.71 -1.22
C CYS A 115 17.99 -5.01 -1.59
N TRP A 116 17.24 -6.10 -1.78
CA TRP A 116 17.81 -7.37 -2.22
C TRP A 116 18.42 -7.23 -3.61
N SER A 117 19.56 -7.88 -3.82
CA SER A 117 20.32 -7.77 -5.06
C SER A 117 20.85 -9.14 -5.46
N ASP A 118 20.45 -9.59 -6.64
CA ASP A 118 20.86 -10.86 -7.20
C ASP A 118 20.99 -10.75 -8.74
N PRO A 119 22.20 -10.93 -9.30
CA PRO A 119 22.41 -10.78 -10.73
C PRO A 119 21.75 -11.89 -11.56
N THR A 120 21.42 -13.04 -10.97
CA THR A 120 20.67 -14.11 -11.63
C THR A 120 19.21 -13.70 -11.80
N TYR A 121 18.61 -13.12 -10.75
CA TYR A 121 17.26 -12.59 -10.85
C TYR A 121 17.15 -11.45 -11.87
N ASP A 122 18.13 -10.53 -11.88
CA ASP A 122 18.17 -9.43 -12.85
C ASP A 122 18.20 -9.94 -14.31
N ARG A 123 18.98 -10.98 -14.60
CA ARG A 123 19.02 -11.61 -15.93
C ARG A 123 17.68 -12.23 -16.32
N LEU A 124 17.01 -12.91 -15.39
CA LEU A 124 15.69 -13.49 -15.66
C LEU A 124 14.67 -12.39 -15.98
N TYR A 125 14.70 -11.27 -15.25
CA TYR A 125 13.83 -10.14 -15.52
C TYR A 125 14.08 -9.53 -16.92
N GLU A 126 15.34 -9.34 -17.31
CA GLU A 126 15.68 -8.85 -18.66
C GLU A 126 15.21 -9.82 -19.76
N GLN A 127 15.34 -11.13 -19.53
CA GLN A 127 14.84 -12.14 -20.44
C GLN A 127 13.31 -12.05 -20.57
N GLN A 128 12.58 -11.98 -19.45
CA GLN A 128 11.12 -11.85 -19.44
C GLN A 128 10.65 -10.61 -20.23
N ARG A 129 11.37 -9.49 -20.13
CA ARG A 129 11.04 -8.24 -20.85
C ARG A 129 11.33 -8.28 -22.35
N SER A 130 12.25 -9.13 -22.78
CA SER A 130 12.66 -9.24 -24.18
C SER A 130 12.00 -10.41 -24.94
N THR A 131 11.32 -11.31 -24.23
CA THR A 131 10.54 -12.40 -24.82
C THR A 131 9.13 -11.96 -25.21
N PHE A 132 8.83 -11.99 -26.51
CA PHE A 132 7.52 -11.61 -27.06
C PHE A 132 6.54 -12.79 -27.20
N ASP A 133 7.03 -14.03 -27.24
CA ASP A 133 6.15 -15.20 -27.21
C ASP A 133 5.54 -15.35 -25.81
N ARG A 134 4.21 -15.46 -25.76
CA ARG A 134 3.46 -15.42 -24.51
C ARG A 134 3.70 -16.65 -23.64
N GLU A 135 3.78 -17.83 -24.24
CA GLU A 135 3.94 -19.07 -23.49
C GLU A 135 5.40 -19.22 -23.02
N GLU A 136 6.36 -18.83 -23.85
CA GLU A 136 7.77 -18.75 -23.45
C GLU A 136 7.98 -17.76 -22.30
N ARG A 137 7.42 -16.55 -22.41
CA ARG A 137 7.49 -15.54 -21.34
C ARG A 137 6.87 -16.04 -20.03
N ARG A 138 5.76 -16.79 -20.12
CA ARG A 138 5.08 -17.35 -18.95
C ARG A 138 5.98 -18.30 -18.17
N GLU A 139 6.74 -19.17 -18.85
CA GLU A 139 7.66 -20.09 -18.17
C GLU A 139 8.79 -19.32 -17.46
N ILE A 140 9.34 -18.27 -18.09
CA ILE A 140 10.35 -17.40 -17.45
C ILE A 140 9.78 -16.73 -16.19
N VAL A 141 8.56 -16.20 -16.27
CA VAL A 141 7.87 -15.60 -15.11
C VAL A 141 7.69 -16.60 -13.97
N PHE A 142 7.36 -17.85 -14.27
CA PHE A 142 7.24 -18.90 -13.25
C PHE A 142 8.57 -19.25 -12.59
N ASP A 143 9.65 -19.29 -13.37
CA ASP A 143 10.98 -19.49 -12.83
C ASP A 143 11.40 -18.32 -11.93
N MET A 144 11.07 -17.07 -12.32
CA MET A 144 11.30 -15.89 -11.47
C MET A 144 10.52 -15.97 -10.14
N GLN A 145 9.25 -16.34 -10.19
CA GLN A 145 8.43 -16.50 -8.98
C GLN A 145 8.99 -17.59 -8.05
N ARG A 146 9.43 -18.72 -8.62
CA ARG A 146 10.10 -19.78 -7.87
C ARG A 146 11.38 -19.28 -7.24
N TYR A 147 12.20 -18.54 -7.99
CA TYR A 147 13.46 -18.00 -7.49
C TYR A 147 13.25 -17.05 -6.32
N VAL A 148 12.31 -16.10 -6.41
CA VAL A 148 11.96 -15.21 -5.29
C VAL A 148 11.46 -16.00 -4.09
N TYR A 149 10.64 -17.02 -4.30
CA TYR A 149 10.14 -17.87 -3.21
C TYR A 149 11.27 -18.62 -2.49
N GLU A 150 12.28 -19.09 -3.21
CA GLU A 150 13.43 -19.80 -2.64
C GLU A 150 14.43 -18.87 -1.95
N GLN A 151 14.64 -17.66 -2.51
CA GLN A 151 15.58 -16.69 -1.96
C GLN A 151 14.99 -15.85 -0.80
N LEU A 152 13.66 -15.80 -0.68
CA LEU A 152 12.92 -15.11 0.38
C LEU A 152 13.34 -13.64 0.63
N PRO A 153 13.48 -12.78 -0.41
CA PRO A 153 13.76 -11.36 -0.20
C PRO A 153 12.60 -10.61 0.48
N GLY A 154 11.41 -11.21 0.51
CA GLY A 154 10.25 -10.79 1.26
C GLY A 154 9.25 -11.94 1.38
N ILE A 155 8.37 -11.88 2.38
CA ILE A 155 7.36 -12.92 2.64
C ILE A 155 5.98 -12.35 2.28
N VAL A 156 5.34 -12.92 1.26
CA VAL A 156 3.96 -12.57 0.89
C VAL A 156 2.99 -13.20 1.89
N LEU A 157 2.36 -12.36 2.71
CA LEU A 157 1.49 -12.81 3.81
C LEU A 157 0.06 -13.11 3.36
N ALA A 158 -0.52 -12.21 2.56
CA ALA A 158 -1.92 -12.28 2.17
C ALA A 158 -2.20 -11.46 0.91
N TYR A 159 -3.30 -11.80 0.25
CA TYR A 159 -3.91 -11.00 -0.82
C TYR A 159 -5.22 -10.41 -0.27
N PRO A 160 -5.22 -9.16 0.22
CA PRO A 160 -6.41 -8.58 0.82
C PRO A 160 -7.50 -8.37 -0.24
N ASN A 161 -8.74 -8.64 0.11
CA ASN A 161 -9.88 -8.36 -0.74
C ASN A 161 -10.10 -6.84 -0.80
N SER A 162 -10.17 -6.27 -2.02
CA SER A 162 -10.58 -4.89 -2.19
C SER A 162 -12.10 -4.76 -2.04
N LEU A 163 -12.55 -4.14 -0.95
CA LEU A 163 -13.96 -3.88 -0.68
C LEU A 163 -14.39 -2.58 -1.37
N ALA A 164 -15.24 -2.70 -2.40
CA ALA A 164 -15.83 -1.56 -3.07
C ALA A 164 -17.35 -1.49 -2.81
N ALA A 165 -17.82 -0.35 -2.30
CA ALA A 165 -19.24 -0.04 -2.18
C ALA A 165 -19.64 1.01 -3.23
N TYR A 166 -20.70 0.73 -3.99
CA TYR A 166 -21.13 1.62 -5.08
C TYR A 166 -22.66 1.60 -5.28
N ARG A 167 -23.17 2.67 -5.91
CA ARG A 167 -24.61 2.91 -6.07
C ARG A 167 -25.12 2.45 -7.43
N ASN A 168 -25.62 1.22 -7.49
CA ASN A 168 -26.29 0.67 -8.69
C ASN A 168 -27.72 1.20 -8.90
N ASP A 169 -28.33 1.80 -7.88
CA ASP A 169 -29.65 2.42 -7.97
C ASP A 169 -29.60 3.85 -8.55
N ARG A 170 -28.41 4.47 -8.58
CA ARG A 170 -28.18 5.82 -9.10
C ARG A 170 -27.40 5.83 -10.39
N PHE A 171 -26.43 4.92 -10.52
CA PHE A 171 -25.55 4.86 -11.67
C PHE A 171 -25.46 3.43 -12.20
N THR A 172 -25.46 3.31 -13.52
CA THR A 172 -25.19 2.08 -14.27
C THR A 172 -23.96 2.27 -15.15
N GLY A 173 -23.49 1.20 -15.80
CA GLY A 173 -22.32 1.23 -16.67
C GLY A 173 -21.00 1.00 -15.95
N TRP A 174 -21.02 0.43 -14.75
CA TRP A 174 -19.82 0.00 -14.03
C TRP A 174 -19.05 -1.03 -14.85
N LYS A 175 -17.75 -0.79 -15.08
CA LYS A 175 -16.85 -1.68 -15.82
C LYS A 175 -15.60 -1.95 -14.98
N PRO A 176 -15.60 -3.01 -14.15
CA PRO A 176 -14.44 -3.37 -13.35
C PRO A 176 -13.24 -3.72 -14.23
N VAL A 177 -12.05 -3.40 -13.75
CA VAL A 177 -10.79 -3.74 -14.41
C VAL A 177 -9.81 -4.36 -13.41
N PRO A 178 -9.31 -5.58 -13.68
CA PRO A 178 -9.74 -6.52 -14.72
C PRO A 178 -11.23 -6.86 -14.67
N ALA A 179 -11.77 -7.43 -15.75
CA ALA A 179 -13.16 -7.85 -15.77
C ALA A 179 -13.46 -8.85 -14.65
N GLY A 180 -14.69 -8.86 -14.13
CA GLY A 180 -15.07 -9.67 -12.98
C GLY A 180 -15.01 -8.87 -11.69
N ASP A 181 -14.09 -9.23 -10.81
CA ASP A 181 -13.90 -8.69 -9.45
C ASP A 181 -12.84 -7.57 -9.37
N GLY A 182 -12.40 -7.03 -10.52
CA GLY A 182 -11.44 -5.93 -10.55
C GLY A 182 -11.99 -4.59 -10.05
N TYR A 183 -11.10 -3.60 -10.01
CA TYR A 183 -11.40 -2.27 -9.48
C TYR A 183 -12.45 -1.54 -10.31
N LEU A 184 -13.43 -0.94 -9.64
CA LEU A 184 -14.50 -0.18 -10.28
C LEU A 184 -14.07 1.26 -10.60
N ILE A 185 -13.37 1.93 -9.69
CA ILE A 185 -12.86 3.30 -9.86
C ILE A 185 -11.46 3.35 -9.27
N GLY A 186 -10.54 4.07 -9.91
CA GLY A 186 -9.23 4.39 -9.32
C GLY A 186 -8.24 3.23 -9.25
N GLY A 187 -8.46 2.17 -10.03
CA GLY A 187 -7.47 1.11 -10.27
C GLY A 187 -6.73 1.33 -11.59
N TYR A 188 -6.56 0.26 -12.38
CA TYR A 188 -5.75 0.27 -13.61
C TYR A 188 -6.24 1.20 -14.73
N ASN A 189 -7.53 1.57 -14.73
CA ASN A 189 -8.03 2.60 -15.63
C ASN A 189 -9.32 3.24 -15.13
N TYR A 190 -9.81 4.20 -15.91
CA TYR A 190 -11.00 5.00 -15.63
C TYR A 190 -12.21 4.57 -16.47
N ASN A 191 -12.28 3.31 -16.92
CA ASN A 191 -13.34 2.84 -17.82
C ASN A 191 -14.74 3.04 -17.25
N SER A 192 -14.93 2.79 -15.95
CA SER A 192 -16.20 3.11 -15.30
C SER A 192 -16.49 4.60 -15.38
N LEU A 193 -15.54 5.51 -15.15
CA LEU A 193 -15.80 6.96 -15.25
C LEU A 193 -16.25 7.39 -16.65
N LEU A 194 -15.79 6.70 -17.69
CA LEU A 194 -16.18 6.97 -19.08
C LEU A 194 -17.52 6.36 -19.47
N THR A 195 -17.98 5.33 -18.75
CA THR A 195 -19.19 4.55 -19.10
C THR A 195 -20.34 4.71 -18.11
N LEU A 196 -20.08 5.32 -16.95
CA LEU A 196 -21.07 5.64 -15.94
C LEU A 196 -22.16 6.54 -16.50
N ARG A 197 -23.40 6.14 -16.29
CA ARG A 197 -24.59 6.93 -16.63
C ARG A 197 -25.58 6.90 -15.48
N PRO A 198 -26.32 8.00 -15.23
CA PRO A 198 -27.43 7.97 -14.30
C PRO A 198 -28.45 6.90 -14.73
N VAL A 199 -28.99 6.16 -13.78
CA VAL A 199 -30.14 5.28 -14.03
C VAL A 199 -31.33 6.16 -14.41
N GLU A 200 -31.99 5.86 -15.53
CA GLU A 200 -33.16 6.61 -15.98
C GLU A 200 -34.24 6.64 -14.88
N GLY A 201 -34.73 7.84 -14.56
CA GLY A 201 -35.69 8.05 -13.47
C GLY A 201 -35.08 8.31 -12.08
N ALA A 202 -33.80 8.03 -11.84
CA ALA A 202 -33.14 8.32 -10.55
C ALA A 202 -33.04 9.83 -10.24
N ALA A 203 -33.15 10.69 -11.28
CA ALA A 203 -33.11 12.14 -11.17
C ALA A 203 -34.47 12.79 -10.80
N ARG A 204 -35.55 12.03 -10.60
CA ARG A 204 -36.85 12.60 -10.16
C ARG A 204 -36.92 12.75 -8.63
N ARG A 205 -35.97 13.48 -8.05
CA ARG A 205 -36.23 14.28 -6.86
C ARG A 205 -35.64 15.65 -7.14
N SER A 206 -36.44 16.50 -7.77
CA SER A 206 -36.19 17.94 -7.75
C SER A 206 -36.19 18.37 -6.28
N SER A 207 -35.03 18.68 -5.72
CA SER A 207 -35.00 19.56 -4.57
C SER A 207 -35.73 20.84 -4.98
N PRO A 208 -36.72 21.33 -4.22
CA PRO A 208 -37.34 22.60 -4.55
C PRO A 208 -36.22 23.63 -4.59
N GLY A 209 -36.00 24.24 -5.77
CA GLY A 209 -34.99 25.27 -5.92
C GLY A 209 -35.18 26.33 -4.83
N LEU A 210 -34.07 26.89 -4.35
CA LEU A 210 -34.12 27.96 -3.36
C LEU A 210 -35.12 29.03 -3.83
N PRO A 211 -36.07 29.43 -2.99
CA PRO A 211 -37.09 30.41 -3.38
C PRO A 211 -36.41 31.71 -3.84
N PRO A 212 -37.00 32.47 -4.79
CA PRO A 212 -36.36 33.63 -5.41
C PRO A 212 -35.78 34.66 -4.42
N TRP A 213 -36.35 34.75 -3.21
CA TRP A 213 -35.84 35.62 -2.14
C TRP A 213 -34.46 35.21 -1.62
N ALA A 214 -34.12 33.91 -1.64
CA ALA A 214 -32.82 33.43 -1.19
C ALA A 214 -31.70 33.79 -2.19
N TRP A 215 -32.02 33.83 -3.48
CA TRP A 215 -31.12 34.37 -4.51
C TRP A 215 -30.93 35.88 -4.35
N ALA A 216 -32.01 36.62 -4.10
CA ALA A 216 -31.94 38.06 -3.84
C ALA A 216 -31.09 38.37 -2.59
N ALA A 217 -31.25 37.61 -1.51
CA ALA A 217 -30.44 37.75 -0.30
C ALA A 217 -28.95 37.48 -0.56
N GLY A 218 -28.63 36.43 -1.32
CA GLY A 218 -27.24 36.12 -1.69
C GLY A 218 -26.57 37.22 -2.52
N ILE A 219 -27.31 37.83 -3.46
CA ILE A 219 -26.81 38.95 -4.29
C ILE A 219 -26.57 40.20 -3.43
N VAL A 220 -27.44 40.50 -2.46
CA VAL A 220 -27.29 41.65 -1.56
C VAL A 220 -26.08 41.49 -0.63
N VAL A 221 -25.84 40.28 -0.11
CA VAL A 221 -24.67 40.00 0.73
C VAL A 221 -23.37 40.11 -0.07
N ALA A 222 -23.33 39.59 -1.30
CA ALA A 222 -22.17 39.70 -2.17
C ALA A 222 -21.87 41.15 -2.57
N ALA A 223 -22.90 41.93 -2.93
CA ALA A 223 -22.76 43.35 -3.25
C ALA A 223 -22.29 44.17 -2.03
N GLY A 224 -22.82 43.85 -0.84
CA GLY A 224 -22.39 44.46 0.43
C GLY A 224 -20.92 44.17 0.75
N ALA A 225 -20.46 42.93 0.56
CA ALA A 225 -19.06 42.55 0.78
C ALA A 225 -18.12 43.27 -0.20
N VAL A 226 -18.48 43.35 -1.50
CA VAL A 226 -17.70 44.08 -2.51
C VAL A 226 -17.62 45.58 -2.20
N ALA A 227 -18.74 46.18 -1.77
CA ALA A 227 -18.76 47.59 -1.36
C ALA A 227 -17.88 47.83 -0.11
N LEU A 228 -17.90 46.92 0.86
CA LEU A 228 -17.10 47.04 2.09
C LEU A 228 -15.60 46.91 1.82
N VAL A 229 -15.21 46.02 0.89
CA VAL A 229 -13.82 45.86 0.42
C VAL A 229 -13.38 47.09 -0.37
N ALA A 230 -14.21 47.62 -1.27
CA ALA A 230 -13.92 48.84 -2.02
C ALA A 230 -13.79 50.08 -1.11
N MET A 231 -14.60 50.18 -0.05
CA MET A 231 -14.51 51.26 0.94
C MET A 231 -13.27 51.14 1.83
N ARG A 232 -12.84 49.92 2.19
CA ARG A 232 -11.56 49.70 2.90
C ARG A 232 -10.35 50.05 2.03
N GLY A 233 -10.36 49.67 0.75
CA GLY A 233 -9.28 50.00 -0.19
C GLY A 233 -9.12 51.52 -0.40
N ARG A 234 -10.22 52.28 -0.42
CA ARG A 234 -10.19 53.75 -0.55
C ARG A 234 -9.73 54.50 0.72
N ARG A 235 -9.85 53.89 1.90
CA ARG A 235 -9.31 54.47 3.15
C ARG A 235 -7.80 54.27 3.24
N SER A 236 -7.29 53.10 2.86
CA SER A 236 -5.84 52.82 2.84
C SER A 236 -5.07 53.74 1.89
N ALA A 237 -5.66 54.15 0.76
CA ALA A 237 -5.02 55.04 -0.21
C ALA A 237 -5.02 56.53 0.19
N ARG A 238 -5.67 56.89 1.31
CA ARG A 238 -5.71 58.28 1.82
C ARG A 238 -4.73 58.54 2.96
N ASP A 239 -4.12 57.50 3.53
CA ASP A 239 -3.14 57.62 4.61
C ASP A 239 -1.67 57.63 4.10
N ASP A 240 -1.45 57.46 2.79
CA ASP A 240 -0.13 57.46 2.14
C ASP A 240 0.11 58.69 1.22
N ALA A 241 -0.59 59.82 1.44
CA ALA A 241 -0.41 61.07 0.70
C ALA A 241 -0.15 62.28 1.61
#